data_AF-A0A953N391-F1
#
_entry.id   AF-A0A953N391-F1
#
_cell.length_a   1.000
_cell.length_b   1.000
_cell.length_c   1.000
_cell.angle_alpha   90.00
_cell.angle_beta   90.00
_cell.angle_gamma   90.00
#
_symmetry.space_group_name_H-M   'P 1'
#
loop_
_entity.id
_entity.type
_entity.pdbx_description
1 polymer ?
#
loop_
_entity_poly.entity_id
_entity_poly.type
_entity_poly.pdbx_seq_one_letter_code
_entity_poly.pdbx_strand_id
1 'polypeptide(L)'
;MKTYKLRILFIAICTSLLFVQCADDDDNGNIIMQVTCDDGVQNGDEEGVDCGGTACAPCDTTLDFSGTYTQEDIMGRPGVNTVFSGSDNVKNNFNTSIVSDRASFQPTFEATLELYHDVYAQSLGIDPADLDYETNILGLDAPTFTTVLAQFDALQVAPNGPTTYFDGTNALTGRNLGDDVIDISLTLMFGGTSGTRFDGNNGTPQLTSDGVDAGDRDFSLGFPYLETPNE
;
A
#
# COMPACT_ATOMS: atom_id res chain seq x y z
N MET A 1 27.74 -67.80 -13.56
CA MET A 1 27.65 -66.82 -14.67
C MET A 1 26.52 -65.78 -14.52
N LYS A 2 25.46 -66.00 -13.71
CA LYS A 2 24.33 -65.05 -13.55
C LYS A 2 24.60 -63.87 -12.58
N THR A 3 25.36 -64.08 -11.51
CA THR A 3 25.61 -63.05 -10.48
C THR A 3 26.63 -61.98 -10.88
N TYR A 4 27.63 -62.33 -11.70
CA TYR A 4 28.60 -61.37 -12.24
C TYR A 4 27.94 -60.38 -13.21
N LYS A 5 26.96 -60.82 -14.01
CA LYS A 5 26.22 -59.94 -14.91
C LYS A 5 25.38 -58.90 -14.15
N LEU A 6 24.81 -59.27 -13.00
CA LEU A 6 24.05 -58.36 -12.16
C LEU A 6 24.95 -57.31 -11.49
N ARG A 7 26.15 -57.71 -11.03
CA ARG A 7 27.13 -56.78 -10.45
C ARG A 7 27.70 -55.81 -11.51
N ILE A 8 27.97 -56.29 -12.71
CA ILE A 8 28.41 -55.44 -13.82
C ILE A 8 27.30 -54.46 -14.23
N LEU A 9 26.04 -54.91 -14.25
CA LEU A 9 24.90 -54.03 -14.52
C LEU A 9 24.73 -52.96 -13.44
N PHE A 10 24.88 -53.32 -12.16
CA PHE A 10 24.77 -52.37 -11.06
C PHE A 10 25.92 -51.35 -11.06
N ILE A 11 27.15 -51.79 -11.33
CA ILE A 11 28.30 -50.90 -11.48
C ILE A 11 28.09 -49.98 -12.68
N ALA A 12 27.61 -50.48 -13.82
CA ALA A 12 27.32 -49.67 -15.00
C ALA A 12 26.28 -48.57 -14.72
N ILE A 13 25.20 -48.91 -14.00
CA ILE A 13 24.15 -47.96 -13.59
C ILE A 13 24.70 -46.91 -12.60
N CYS A 14 25.50 -47.32 -11.62
CA CYS A 14 26.15 -46.40 -10.68
C CYS A 14 27.19 -45.50 -11.36
N THR A 15 27.95 -46.00 -12.35
CA THR A 15 28.86 -45.16 -13.15
C THR A 15 28.13 -44.22 -14.10
N SER A 16 26.96 -44.59 -14.63
CA SER A 16 26.15 -43.65 -15.42
C SER A 16 25.53 -42.54 -14.56
N LEU A 17 25.23 -42.81 -13.29
CA LEU A 17 24.75 -41.80 -12.34
C LEU A 17 25.84 -40.82 -11.89
N LEU A 18 27.14 -41.12 -12.11
CA LEU A 18 28.25 -40.19 -11.85
C LEU A 18 28.42 -39.12 -12.95
N PHE A 19 27.79 -39.30 -14.12
CA PHE A 19 27.80 -38.31 -15.21
C PHE A 19 26.52 -37.47 -15.29
N VAL A 20 25.53 -37.74 -14.43
CA VAL A 20 24.42 -36.82 -14.17
C VAL A 20 24.85 -35.90 -13.04
N GLN A 21 25.75 -34.98 -13.35
CA GLN A 21 25.87 -33.77 -12.55
C GLN A 21 24.77 -32.83 -13.06
N CYS A 22 23.94 -32.31 -12.15
CA CYS A 22 23.38 -30.98 -12.41
C CYS A 22 24.60 -30.06 -12.50
N ALA A 23 24.98 -29.70 -13.72
CA ALA A 23 25.58 -28.40 -13.90
C ALA A 23 24.45 -27.44 -13.55
N ASP A 24 24.73 -26.54 -12.62
CA ASP A 24 23.84 -25.43 -12.30
C ASP A 24 23.85 -24.52 -13.55
N ASP A 25 23.06 -24.88 -14.56
CA ASP A 25 22.89 -24.14 -15.82
C ASP A 25 22.21 -22.77 -15.62
N ASP A 26 21.90 -22.43 -14.36
CA ASP A 26 21.41 -21.11 -13.95
C ASP A 26 22.50 -20.03 -14.10
N ASP A 27 23.78 -20.41 -14.15
CA ASP A 27 24.91 -19.51 -14.45
C ASP A 27 25.44 -19.78 -15.86
N ASN A 28 24.66 -19.47 -16.90
CA ASN A 28 25.02 -19.56 -18.33
C ASN A 28 26.35 -18.83 -18.66
N GLY A 29 27.49 -19.42 -18.30
CA GLY A 29 28.82 -18.89 -18.52
C GLY A 29 29.01 -17.45 -18.03
N ASN A 30 28.91 -17.18 -16.72
CA ASN A 30 29.44 -15.96 -16.09
C ASN A 30 29.05 -14.63 -16.80
N ILE A 31 27.78 -14.46 -17.13
CA ILE A 31 27.26 -13.28 -17.84
C ILE A 31 27.53 -11.99 -17.04
N ILE A 32 27.51 -12.07 -15.72
CA ILE A 32 27.69 -10.93 -14.81
C ILE A 32 29.12 -10.34 -14.79
N MET A 33 30.14 -11.07 -15.27
CA MET A 33 31.53 -10.56 -15.32
C MET A 33 32.04 -10.33 -16.74
N GLN A 34 31.30 -10.76 -17.76
CA GLN A 34 31.69 -10.57 -19.15
C GLN A 34 31.14 -9.23 -19.64
N VAL A 35 32.01 -8.23 -19.78
CA VAL A 35 31.59 -6.89 -20.23
C VAL A 35 31.07 -6.93 -21.67
N THR A 36 29.85 -6.46 -21.88
CA THR A 36 29.19 -6.43 -23.20
C THR A 36 28.32 -5.19 -23.31
N CYS A 37 28.74 -4.24 -24.14
CA CYS A 37 28.12 -2.92 -24.21
C CYS A 37 26.88 -2.82 -25.13
N ASP A 38 26.20 -3.93 -25.45
CA ASP A 38 25.08 -3.96 -26.41
C ASP A 38 24.11 -5.15 -26.15
N ASP A 39 24.14 -5.78 -24.97
CA ASP A 39 23.38 -7.00 -24.68
C ASP A 39 22.15 -6.78 -23.78
N GLY A 40 21.93 -5.55 -23.32
CA GLY A 40 20.78 -5.15 -22.51
C GLY A 40 20.91 -5.50 -21.04
N VAL A 41 22.10 -5.85 -20.57
CA VAL A 41 22.37 -6.27 -19.19
C VAL A 41 23.49 -5.43 -18.60
N GLN A 42 23.27 -4.85 -17.42
CA GLN A 42 24.36 -4.19 -16.69
C GLN A 42 25.32 -5.24 -16.10
N ASN A 43 26.51 -5.38 -16.69
CA ASN A 43 27.50 -6.39 -16.28
C ASN A 43 28.94 -5.85 -16.26
N GLY A 44 29.89 -6.62 -15.70
CA GLY A 44 31.29 -6.21 -15.63
C GLY A 44 31.51 -4.96 -14.77
N ASP A 45 32.11 -3.92 -15.35
CA ASP A 45 32.40 -2.63 -14.71
C ASP A 45 31.53 -1.47 -15.23
N GLU A 46 30.41 -1.78 -15.89
CA GLU A 46 29.45 -0.80 -16.40
C GLU A 46 28.76 0.01 -15.29
N GLU A 47 28.53 1.30 -15.55
CA GLU A 47 27.87 2.22 -14.62
C GLU A 47 26.34 2.29 -14.85
N GLY A 48 25.87 1.88 -16.05
CA GLY A 48 24.47 1.70 -16.42
C GLY A 48 24.31 0.51 -17.38
N VAL A 49 23.10 0.23 -17.86
CA VAL A 49 22.88 -0.86 -18.83
C VAL A 49 23.62 -0.53 -20.13
N ASP A 50 24.56 -1.38 -20.55
CA ASP A 50 25.36 -1.25 -21.78
C ASP A 50 26.22 0.04 -21.87
N CYS A 51 26.53 0.68 -20.74
CA CYS A 51 27.28 1.95 -20.74
C CYS A 51 28.14 2.18 -19.48
N GLY A 52 29.14 3.04 -19.61
CA GLY A 52 30.07 3.39 -18.52
C GLY A 52 31.19 2.37 -18.33
N GLY A 53 31.92 2.49 -17.24
CA GLY A 53 33.08 1.64 -16.97
C GLY A 53 34.29 1.93 -17.85
N THR A 54 35.22 0.96 -17.92
CA THR A 54 36.47 1.11 -18.67
C THR A 54 36.37 0.66 -20.12
N ALA A 55 35.39 -0.18 -20.45
CA ALA A 55 35.26 -0.80 -21.78
C ALA A 55 34.15 -0.19 -22.67
N CYS A 56 33.09 0.37 -22.08
CA CYS A 56 31.93 0.89 -22.82
C CYS A 56 31.95 2.41 -22.98
N ALA A 57 31.09 2.93 -23.86
CA ALA A 57 30.93 4.38 -24.02
C ALA A 57 30.38 5.00 -22.73
N PRO A 58 30.73 6.26 -22.39
CA PRO A 58 30.19 6.92 -21.20
C PRO A 58 28.66 6.90 -21.21
N CYS A 59 28.05 6.58 -20.07
CA CYS A 59 26.60 6.68 -19.94
C CYS A 59 26.14 8.10 -20.25
N ASP A 60 25.05 8.20 -21.03
CA ASP A 60 24.43 9.48 -21.28
C ASP A 60 23.93 10.05 -19.94
N THR A 61 24.38 11.25 -19.59
CA THR A 61 23.94 11.93 -18.36
C THR A 61 22.54 12.52 -18.50
N THR A 62 21.95 12.44 -19.69
CA THR A 62 20.58 12.88 -19.92
C THR A 62 19.63 11.77 -19.52
N LEU A 63 18.73 12.06 -18.58
CA LEU A 63 17.62 11.16 -18.26
C LEU A 63 16.73 11.07 -19.50
N ASP A 64 16.78 9.93 -20.19
CA ASP A 64 15.92 9.68 -21.33
C ASP A 64 14.51 9.32 -20.84
N PHE A 65 13.59 10.27 -21.02
CA PHE A 65 12.16 10.04 -20.78
C PHE A 65 11.42 9.62 -22.07
N SER A 66 12.13 9.07 -23.07
CA SER A 66 11.50 8.50 -24.24
C SER A 66 10.93 7.12 -23.90
N GLY A 67 9.63 6.93 -24.15
CA GLY A 67 8.92 5.71 -23.80
C GLY A 67 7.41 5.90 -23.82
N THR A 68 6.69 4.77 -23.83
CA THR A 68 5.25 4.78 -23.55
C THR A 68 5.07 4.55 -22.06
N TYR A 69 4.83 5.63 -21.32
CA TYR A 69 4.44 5.51 -19.91
C TYR A 69 2.96 5.18 -19.84
N THR A 70 2.64 4.03 -19.25
CA THR A 70 1.29 3.79 -18.74
C THR A 70 1.24 4.33 -17.32
N GLN A 71 0.16 5.03 -16.99
CA GLN A 71 -0.07 5.38 -15.61
C GLN A 71 -0.30 4.08 -14.84
N GLU A 72 0.64 3.72 -13.97
CA GLU A 72 0.42 2.69 -12.96
C GLU A 72 -0.62 3.17 -11.95
N ASP A 73 -1.37 2.22 -11.41
CA ASP A 73 -2.42 2.47 -10.41
C ASP A 73 -1.86 3.40 -9.32
N ILE A 74 -2.48 4.57 -9.19
CA ILE A 74 -2.20 5.45 -8.07
C ILE A 74 -2.89 4.77 -6.91
N MET A 75 -2.19 3.83 -6.26
CA MET A 75 -2.63 3.16 -5.05
C MET A 75 -3.03 4.24 -4.05
N GLY A 76 -4.32 4.55 -4.06
CA GLY A 76 -4.90 5.55 -3.19
C GLY A 76 -4.75 5.13 -1.74
N ARG A 77 -5.17 5.97 -0.79
CA ARG A 77 -5.23 5.50 0.61
C ARG A 77 -6.14 4.27 0.63
N PRO A 78 -5.64 3.09 1.07
CA PRO A 78 -6.39 1.85 0.94
C PRO A 78 -7.78 1.91 1.58
N GLY A 79 -7.92 2.70 2.65
CA GLY A 79 -9.20 2.96 3.30
C GLY A 79 -10.18 3.76 2.44
N VAL A 80 -9.74 4.78 1.69
CA VAL A 80 -10.65 5.67 0.95
C VAL A 80 -11.30 4.91 -0.21
N ASN A 81 -10.50 4.31 -1.08
CA ASN A 81 -11.04 3.62 -2.25
C ASN A 81 -11.83 2.35 -1.87
N THR A 82 -11.46 1.66 -0.80
CA THR A 82 -12.17 0.46 -0.35
C THR A 82 -13.53 0.80 0.25
N VAL A 83 -13.61 1.87 1.04
CA VAL A 83 -14.79 2.26 1.81
C VAL A 83 -15.75 3.09 0.97
N PHE A 84 -15.28 4.14 0.28
CA PHE A 84 -16.17 5.16 -0.29
C PHE A 84 -16.60 4.95 -1.75
N SER A 85 -15.95 4.05 -2.49
CA SER A 85 -16.21 3.92 -3.92
C SER A 85 -17.49 3.13 -4.25
N GLY A 86 -18.02 2.35 -3.31
CA GLY A 86 -19.33 1.67 -3.42
C GLY A 86 -19.48 0.58 -4.50
N SER A 87 -18.63 0.56 -5.55
CA SER A 87 -18.64 -0.44 -6.61
C SER A 87 -17.24 -0.63 -7.22
N ASP A 88 -16.99 -1.80 -7.80
CA ASP A 88 -15.70 -2.11 -8.44
C ASP A 88 -15.39 -1.16 -9.61
N ASN A 89 -16.40 -0.69 -10.34
CA ASN A 89 -16.21 0.25 -11.44
C ASN A 89 -15.68 1.61 -10.95
N VAL A 90 -16.27 2.16 -9.89
CA VAL A 90 -15.80 3.42 -9.29
C VAL A 90 -14.39 3.23 -8.72
N LYS A 91 -14.13 2.08 -8.07
CA LYS A 91 -12.80 1.74 -7.55
C LYS A 91 -11.73 1.75 -8.62
N ASN A 92 -11.98 1.05 -9.73
CA ASN A 92 -11.05 0.97 -10.85
C ASN A 92 -10.84 2.34 -11.49
N ASN A 93 -11.91 3.11 -11.70
CA ASN A 93 -11.81 4.45 -12.28
C ASN A 93 -11.03 5.42 -11.37
N PHE A 94 -11.21 5.32 -10.05
CA PHE A 94 -10.50 6.15 -9.08
C PHE A 94 -8.99 5.84 -9.09
N ASN A 95 -8.63 4.55 -9.09
CA ASN A 95 -7.26 4.05 -9.16
C ASN A 95 -6.49 4.50 -10.41
N THR A 96 -7.18 4.66 -11.54
CA THR A 96 -6.58 5.14 -12.81
C THR A 96 -6.83 6.62 -13.10
N SER A 97 -7.34 7.38 -12.12
CA SER A 97 -7.61 8.80 -12.29
C SER A 97 -6.40 9.65 -11.91
N ILE A 98 -6.07 10.65 -12.74
CA ILE A 98 -5.10 11.67 -12.36
C ILE A 98 -5.62 12.43 -11.14
N VAL A 99 -4.72 12.72 -10.18
CA VAL A 99 -5.08 13.39 -8.92
C VAL A 99 -5.84 14.71 -9.14
N SER A 100 -5.49 15.45 -10.20
CA SER A 100 -6.15 16.71 -10.56
C SER A 100 -7.59 16.58 -11.07
N ASP A 101 -8.07 15.37 -11.39
CA ASP A 101 -9.40 15.13 -11.96
C ASP A 101 -10.29 14.26 -11.06
N ARG A 102 -10.03 14.29 -9.75
CA ARG A 102 -10.78 13.48 -8.77
C ARG A 102 -12.01 14.16 -8.18
N ALA A 103 -12.29 15.40 -8.55
CA ALA A 103 -13.46 16.13 -8.04
C ALA A 103 -14.79 15.41 -8.36
N SER A 104 -14.85 14.64 -9.45
CA SER A 104 -16.04 13.89 -9.88
C SER A 104 -16.44 12.74 -8.94
N PHE A 105 -15.54 12.28 -8.06
CA PHE A 105 -15.82 11.21 -7.09
C PHE A 105 -16.49 11.70 -5.81
N GLN A 106 -16.36 13.00 -5.52
CA GLN A 106 -16.87 13.61 -4.29
C GLN A 106 -18.37 13.30 -4.05
N PRO A 107 -19.28 13.41 -5.03
CA PRO A 107 -20.70 13.10 -4.81
C PRO A 107 -20.95 11.63 -4.48
N THR A 108 -20.14 10.72 -5.02
CA THR A 108 -20.25 9.28 -4.71
C THR A 108 -19.78 9.00 -3.29
N PHE A 109 -18.71 9.67 -2.86
CA PHE A 109 -18.18 9.53 -1.51
C PHE A 109 -19.14 10.11 -0.47
N GLU A 110 -19.76 11.27 -0.76
CA GLU A 110 -20.81 11.86 0.08
C GLU A 110 -22.02 10.93 0.18
N ALA A 111 -22.54 10.42 -0.93
CA ALA A 111 -23.66 9.48 -0.91
C ALA A 111 -23.35 8.20 -0.11
N THR A 112 -22.10 7.72 -0.15
CA THR A 112 -21.70 6.55 0.64
C THR A 112 -21.57 6.89 2.13
N LEU A 113 -21.04 8.07 2.46
CA LEU A 113 -20.96 8.55 3.83
C LEU A 113 -22.35 8.67 4.48
N GLU A 114 -23.31 9.26 3.78
CA GLU A 114 -24.70 9.35 4.24
C GLU A 114 -25.35 7.97 4.33
N LEU A 115 -25.11 7.09 3.34
CA LEU A 115 -25.62 5.72 3.38
C LEU A 115 -25.17 4.96 4.65
N TYR A 116 -23.95 5.16 5.12
CA TYR A 116 -23.51 4.56 6.38
C TYR A 116 -24.32 5.06 7.58
N HIS A 117 -24.60 6.37 7.62
CA HIS A 117 -25.43 6.96 8.67
C HIS A 117 -26.87 6.44 8.59
N ASP A 118 -27.46 6.33 7.40
CA ASP A 118 -28.78 5.75 7.16
C ASP A 118 -28.88 4.30 7.66
N VAL A 119 -27.88 3.46 7.36
CA VAL A 119 -27.83 2.07 7.81
C VAL A 119 -27.78 2.01 9.34
N TYR A 120 -27.02 2.90 9.97
CA TYR A 120 -26.98 2.99 11.42
C TYR A 120 -28.29 3.50 12.01
N ALA A 121 -28.91 4.52 11.42
CA ALA A 121 -30.21 5.04 11.83
C ALA A 121 -31.26 3.93 11.87
N GLN A 122 -31.33 3.14 10.78
CA GLN A 122 -32.22 1.99 10.68
C GLN A 122 -31.93 0.94 11.77
N SER A 123 -30.66 0.66 12.07
CA SER A 123 -30.28 -0.29 13.12
C SER A 123 -30.71 0.16 14.52
N LEU A 124 -30.80 1.47 14.74
CA LEU A 124 -31.22 2.09 15.99
C LEU A 124 -32.74 2.37 16.04
N GLY A 125 -33.47 2.12 14.95
CA GLY A 125 -34.89 2.46 14.85
C GLY A 125 -35.17 3.95 14.78
N ILE A 126 -34.20 4.75 14.31
CA ILE A 126 -34.30 6.19 14.08
C ILE A 126 -34.66 6.41 12.60
N ASP A 127 -35.40 7.47 12.29
CA ASP A 127 -35.63 7.88 10.91
C ASP A 127 -34.28 8.27 10.28
N PRO A 128 -33.88 7.73 9.11
CA PRO A 128 -32.65 8.13 8.43
C PRO A 128 -32.51 9.66 8.27
N ALA A 129 -33.61 10.36 8.05
CA ALA A 129 -33.61 11.83 7.93
C ALA A 129 -33.27 12.58 9.24
N ASP A 130 -33.27 11.90 10.38
CA ASP A 130 -32.94 12.46 11.69
C ASP A 130 -31.49 12.12 12.13
N LEU A 131 -30.76 11.31 11.35
CA LEU A 131 -29.41 10.88 11.68
C LEU A 131 -28.46 10.96 10.49
N ASP A 132 -28.07 12.20 10.14
CA ASP A 132 -27.09 12.47 9.09
C ASP A 132 -25.66 12.63 9.65
N TYR A 133 -24.69 12.76 8.74
CA TYR A 133 -23.34 13.18 9.06
C TYR A 133 -23.32 14.53 9.80
N GLU A 134 -22.48 14.62 10.83
CA GLU A 134 -22.20 15.86 11.55
C GLU A 134 -20.77 16.30 11.24
N THR A 135 -20.56 17.62 11.10
CA THR A 135 -19.22 18.21 10.98
C THR A 135 -18.24 17.56 11.95
N ASN A 136 -17.11 17.08 11.44
CA ASN A 136 -16.17 16.32 12.24
C ASN A 136 -15.28 17.20 13.14
N ILE A 137 -14.39 16.56 13.90
CA ILE A 137 -13.40 17.21 14.79
C ILE A 137 -12.46 18.20 14.09
N LEU A 138 -12.34 18.15 12.75
CA LEU A 138 -11.56 19.09 11.96
C LEU A 138 -12.39 20.28 11.45
N GLY A 139 -13.69 20.33 11.78
CA GLY A 139 -14.60 21.35 11.29
C GLY A 139 -15.06 21.15 9.85
N LEU A 140 -14.93 19.93 9.30
CA LEU A 140 -15.29 19.63 7.92
C LEU A 140 -16.71 19.07 7.84
N ASP A 141 -17.60 19.78 7.13
CA ASP A 141 -18.92 19.28 6.75
C ASP A 141 -18.81 18.16 5.69
N ALA A 142 -19.91 17.46 5.40
CA ALA A 142 -19.88 16.30 4.49
C ALA A 142 -19.31 16.64 3.10
N PRO A 143 -19.71 17.75 2.43
CA PRO A 143 -19.15 18.11 1.14
C PRO A 143 -17.65 18.44 1.20
N THR A 144 -17.21 19.16 2.23
CA THR A 144 -15.79 19.54 2.38
C THR A 144 -14.94 18.31 2.72
N PHE A 145 -15.39 17.47 3.64
CA PHE A 145 -14.68 16.25 4.03
C PHE A 145 -14.51 15.29 2.85
N THR A 146 -15.58 15.03 2.11
CA THR A 146 -15.54 14.13 0.94
C THR A 146 -14.75 14.73 -0.23
N THR A 147 -14.69 16.06 -0.34
CA THR A 147 -13.75 16.74 -1.26
C THR A 147 -12.30 16.44 -0.88
N VAL A 148 -11.97 16.49 0.42
CA VAL A 148 -10.63 16.13 0.91
C VAL A 148 -10.31 14.68 0.59
N LEU A 149 -11.24 13.75 0.83
CA LEU A 149 -11.06 12.33 0.51
C LEU A 149 -10.87 12.09 -0.99
N ALA A 150 -11.60 12.81 -1.85
CA ALA A 150 -11.48 12.64 -3.29
C ALA A 150 -10.19 13.25 -3.86
N GLN A 151 -9.87 14.49 -3.49
CA GLN A 151 -8.78 15.26 -4.10
C GLN A 151 -7.42 15.04 -3.43
N PHE A 152 -7.39 14.75 -2.13
CA PHE A 152 -6.18 14.64 -1.32
C PHE A 152 -6.02 13.24 -0.72
N ASP A 153 -6.35 12.23 -1.53
CA ASP A 153 -6.25 10.82 -1.20
C ASP A 153 -4.81 10.32 -1.03
N ALA A 154 -3.79 11.05 -1.47
CA ALA A 154 -2.40 10.73 -1.12
C ALA A 154 -2.08 11.21 0.31
N LEU A 155 -1.23 10.47 1.03
CA LEU A 155 -0.63 10.97 2.27
C LEU A 155 0.12 12.26 1.95
N GLN A 156 -0.45 13.40 2.33
CA GLN A 156 0.26 14.67 2.24
C GLN A 156 1.39 14.62 3.25
N VAL A 157 2.57 15.11 2.89
CA VAL A 157 3.71 15.20 3.82
C VAL A 157 3.91 16.66 4.14
N ALA A 158 3.96 17.02 5.43
CA ALA A 158 4.37 18.35 5.85
C ALA A 158 5.89 18.51 5.63
N PRO A 159 6.35 19.36 4.68
CA PRO A 159 7.79 19.47 4.37
C PRO A 159 8.60 20.14 5.49
N ASN A 160 7.96 21.01 6.28
CA ASN A 160 8.60 21.80 7.34
C ASN A 160 7.81 21.71 8.66
N GLY A 161 7.06 20.63 8.88
CA GLY A 161 6.17 20.48 10.03
C GLY A 161 6.04 19.03 10.48
N PRO A 162 5.34 18.80 11.59
CA PRO A 162 5.06 17.44 12.05
C PRO A 162 4.25 16.69 11.00
N THR A 163 4.71 15.48 10.67
CA THR A 163 4.04 14.54 9.78
C THR A 163 3.19 13.63 10.65
N THR A 164 1.89 13.87 10.72
CA THR A 164 0.97 13.07 11.54
C THR A 164 -0.38 12.94 10.86
N TYR A 165 -1.05 11.83 11.15
CA TYR A 165 -2.39 11.60 10.69
C TYR A 165 -3.39 12.46 11.48
N PHE A 166 -3.24 12.51 12.81
CA PHE A 166 -3.85 13.50 13.70
C PHE A 166 -3.18 13.49 15.08
N ASP A 167 -2.78 14.65 15.60
CA ASP A 167 -2.18 14.80 16.94
C ASP A 167 -2.98 15.71 17.89
N GLY A 168 -4.22 16.04 17.51
CA GLY A 168 -5.07 17.02 18.21
C GLY A 168 -4.93 18.45 17.71
N THR A 169 -3.86 18.78 16.97
CA THR A 169 -3.63 20.12 16.38
C THR A 169 -3.41 20.06 14.87
N ASN A 170 -2.53 19.16 14.42
CA ASN A 170 -2.22 18.90 13.03
C ASN A 170 -3.02 17.68 12.55
N ALA A 171 -3.47 17.71 11.30
CA ALA A 171 -4.28 16.64 10.73
C ALA A 171 -3.88 16.41 9.27
N LEU A 172 -3.86 15.14 8.85
CA LEU A 172 -3.66 14.73 7.46
C LEU A 172 -2.34 15.24 6.85
N THR A 173 -1.30 15.47 7.66
CA THR A 173 0.03 15.90 7.22
C THR A 173 1.02 14.74 7.06
N GLY A 174 0.49 13.51 7.05
CA GLY A 174 1.17 12.26 6.76
C GLY A 174 0.78 11.23 7.80
N ARG A 175 1.74 10.45 8.29
CA ARG A 175 1.55 9.61 9.47
C ARG A 175 2.88 9.29 10.16
N ASN A 176 2.85 9.21 11.48
CA ASN A 176 3.89 8.55 12.26
C ASN A 176 3.65 7.03 12.30
N LEU A 177 4.66 6.29 12.77
CA LEU A 177 4.58 4.83 12.93
C LEU A 177 3.49 4.41 13.91
N GLY A 178 3.31 5.18 14.99
CA GLY A 178 2.30 4.90 16.02
C GLY A 178 0.94 5.55 15.77
N ASP A 179 0.73 6.22 14.64
CA ASP A 179 -0.57 6.82 14.34
C ASP A 179 -1.58 5.72 13.98
N ASP A 180 -2.67 5.69 14.74
CA ASP A 180 -3.82 4.84 14.47
C ASP A 180 -4.72 5.47 13.40
N VAL A 181 -4.38 5.16 12.15
CA VAL A 181 -5.05 5.74 10.98
C VAL A 181 -6.52 5.34 10.92
N ILE A 182 -6.89 4.15 11.40
CA ILE A 182 -8.25 3.64 11.25
C ILE A 182 -9.16 4.31 12.28
N ASP A 183 -8.77 4.35 13.55
CA ASP A 183 -9.55 5.00 14.61
C ASP A 183 -9.75 6.49 14.34
N ILE A 184 -8.71 7.19 13.88
CA ILE A 184 -8.84 8.60 13.49
C ILE A 184 -9.78 8.73 12.29
N SER A 185 -9.70 7.86 11.28
CA SER A 185 -10.59 7.93 10.11
C SER A 185 -12.06 7.68 10.49
N LEU A 186 -12.30 6.69 11.35
CA LEU A 186 -13.63 6.38 11.89
C LEU A 186 -14.16 7.52 12.75
N THR A 187 -13.29 8.17 13.55
CA THR A 187 -13.63 9.38 14.31
C THR A 187 -14.00 10.54 13.37
N LEU A 188 -13.33 10.70 12.22
CA LEU A 188 -13.71 11.72 11.24
C LEU A 188 -15.05 11.43 10.56
N MET A 189 -15.46 10.16 10.47
CA MET A 189 -16.73 9.75 9.87
C MET A 189 -17.90 9.81 10.86
N PHE A 190 -17.69 9.37 12.10
CA PHE A 190 -18.75 9.10 13.08
C PHE A 190 -18.60 9.87 14.40
N GLY A 191 -17.48 10.55 14.63
CA GLY A 191 -17.21 11.23 15.89
C GLY A 191 -17.98 12.54 16.09
N GLY A 192 -18.51 13.14 15.01
CA GLY A 192 -19.12 14.47 15.05
C GLY A 192 -18.14 15.56 15.49
N THR A 193 -18.66 16.68 15.98
CA THR A 193 -17.81 17.84 16.34
C THR A 193 -16.93 17.59 17.57
N SER A 194 -17.35 16.69 18.47
CA SER A 194 -16.62 16.35 19.69
C SER A 194 -15.68 15.15 19.55
N GLY A 195 -15.81 14.38 18.46
CA GLY A 195 -15.11 13.10 18.28
C GLY A 195 -15.74 11.94 19.05
N THR A 196 -16.80 12.20 19.83
CA THR A 196 -17.37 11.25 20.81
C THR A 196 -18.85 10.92 20.57
N ARG A 197 -19.41 11.29 19.41
CA ARG A 197 -20.82 11.02 19.08
C ARG A 197 -21.14 9.52 19.10
N PHE A 198 -20.28 8.69 18.51
CA PHE A 198 -20.42 7.23 18.44
C PHE A 198 -19.21 6.49 19.03
N ASP A 199 -18.84 6.82 20.26
CA ASP A 199 -17.66 6.30 20.96
C ASP A 199 -17.95 5.21 22.00
N GLY A 200 -19.14 4.60 21.97
CA GLY A 200 -19.50 3.54 22.92
C GLY A 200 -19.80 3.99 24.36
N ASN A 201 -19.39 5.20 24.78
CA ASN A 201 -19.40 5.63 26.18
C ASN A 201 -20.64 6.45 26.58
N ASN A 202 -21.34 7.02 25.60
CA ASN A 202 -22.48 7.92 25.82
C ASN A 202 -23.84 7.24 25.55
N GLY A 203 -23.91 5.91 25.70
CA GLY A 203 -25.08 5.12 25.31
C GLY A 203 -25.26 4.99 23.81
N THR A 204 -24.21 5.31 23.05
CA THR A 204 -24.14 5.22 21.60
C THR A 204 -23.30 3.99 21.19
N PRO A 205 -23.44 3.48 19.96
CA PRO A 205 -22.57 2.40 19.47
C PRO A 205 -21.11 2.84 19.38
N GLN A 206 -20.17 1.87 19.40
CA GLN A 206 -18.75 2.09 19.17
C GLN A 206 -18.45 2.04 17.67
N LEU A 207 -18.44 3.20 17.01
CA LEU A 207 -18.17 3.35 15.57
C LEU A 207 -16.88 4.11 15.27
N THR A 208 -16.27 4.73 16.28
CA THR A 208 -15.05 5.54 16.14
C THR A 208 -13.76 4.74 16.33
N SER A 209 -13.84 3.42 16.55
CA SER A 209 -12.66 2.56 16.69
C SER A 209 -12.87 1.20 16.04
N ASP A 210 -11.80 0.61 15.48
CA ASP A 210 -11.77 -0.76 14.99
C ASP A 210 -11.35 -1.78 16.06
N GLY A 211 -10.94 -1.29 17.24
CA GLY A 211 -10.50 -2.09 18.37
C GLY A 211 -9.12 -2.71 18.22
N VAL A 212 -8.30 -2.25 17.27
CA VAL A 212 -6.94 -2.73 17.00
C VAL A 212 -5.94 -1.62 17.28
N ASP A 213 -5.30 -1.69 18.46
CA ASP A 213 -4.29 -0.72 18.83
C ASP A 213 -2.88 -1.07 18.30
N ALA A 214 -1.90 -0.27 18.69
CA ALA A 214 -0.49 -0.51 18.40
C ALA A 214 0.08 -1.75 19.10
N GLY A 215 -0.66 -2.41 20.00
CA GLY A 215 -0.17 -3.50 20.83
C GLY A 215 0.98 -3.05 21.74
N ASP A 216 1.97 -3.93 21.91
CA ASP A 216 3.21 -3.67 22.65
C ASP A 216 4.40 -3.32 21.73
N ARG A 217 4.14 -2.96 20.47
CA ARG A 217 5.17 -2.60 19.49
C ARG A 217 5.96 -1.39 19.96
N ASP A 218 7.27 -1.55 20.10
CA ASP A 218 8.19 -0.46 20.40
C ASP A 218 8.77 0.15 19.11
N PHE A 219 8.21 1.29 18.70
CA PHE A 219 8.66 2.05 17.54
C PHE A 219 10.01 2.77 17.73
N SER A 220 10.61 2.71 18.93
CA SER A 220 11.97 3.20 19.17
C SER A 220 13.06 2.19 18.78
N LEU A 221 12.69 0.92 18.57
CA LEU A 221 13.59 -0.15 18.11
C LEU A 221 13.80 -0.10 16.60
N GLY A 222 14.76 -0.89 16.09
CA GLY A 222 14.97 -1.04 14.65
C GLY A 222 13.89 -1.92 14.00
N PHE A 223 13.58 -1.67 12.73
CA PHE A 223 12.70 -2.52 11.93
C PHE A 223 13.23 -3.98 11.88
N PRO A 224 12.39 -5.02 11.94
CA PRO A 224 10.91 -4.97 11.98
C PRO A 224 10.33 -4.67 13.36
N TYR A 225 9.29 -3.82 13.41
CA TYR A 225 8.54 -3.51 14.64
C TYR A 225 7.58 -4.67 14.94
N LEU A 226 8.04 -5.61 15.77
CA LEU A 226 7.27 -6.78 16.15
C LEU A 226 6.80 -6.67 17.60
N GLU A 227 5.62 -7.23 17.84
CA GLU A 227 5.10 -7.45 19.19
C GLU A 227 5.90 -8.52 19.91
N THR A 228 5.90 -8.50 21.23
CA THR A 228 6.50 -9.58 22.01
C THR A 228 5.65 -10.83 21.81
N PRO A 229 6.23 -11.98 21.43
CA PRO A 229 5.47 -13.21 21.32
C PRO A 229 4.74 -13.50 22.65
N ASN A 230 3.44 -13.75 22.58
CA ASN A 230 2.66 -14.16 23.75
C ASN A 230 3.24 -15.49 24.28
N GLU A 231 3.75 -15.51 25.52
CA GLU A 231 4.18 -16.73 26.22
C GLU A 231 3.00 -17.59 26.71
#